data_AF-A0A7X4GJ29-F1
#
_entry.id   AF-A0A7X4GJ29-F1
#
_cell.length_a   1.000
_cell.length_b   1.000
_cell.length_c   1.000
_cell.angle_alpha   90.00
_cell.angle_beta   90.00
_cell.angle_gamma   90.00
#
_symmetry.space_group_name_H-M   'P 1'
#
loop_
_entity.id
_entity.type
_entity.pdbx_description
1 polymer ?
#
loop_
_entity_poly.entity_id
_entity_poly.type
_entity_poly.pdbx_seq_one_letter_code
_entity_poly.pdbx_strand_id
1 'polypeptide(L)' 'MALQPLTAGELRSRIRVEAESKVPNGQGGFTSDWSPVVIVWAKKVPLRGDEMTREGDQQGGNPRVPRGPGRQHQGAARPG' A
#
# COMPACT_ATOMS: atom_id res chain seq x y z
N MET A 1 24.57 3.40 -5.23
CA MET A 1 24.11 4.28 -4.13
C MET A 1 25.12 4.16 -2.98
N ALA A 2 25.83 5.24 -2.66
CA ALA A 2 26.73 5.25 -1.50
C ALA A 2 25.93 5.68 -0.26
N LEU A 3 26.00 4.92 0.83
CA LEU A 3 25.50 5.35 2.13
C LEU A 3 26.35 6.53 2.58
N GLN A 4 25.74 7.72 2.68
CA GLN A 4 26.43 8.87 3.25
C GLN A 4 26.63 8.63 4.75
N PRO A 5 27.83 8.89 5.29
CA PRO A 5 28.05 8.78 6.73
C PRO A 5 27.15 9.78 7.47
N LEU A 6 26.48 9.29 8.52
CA LEU A 6 25.61 10.13 9.35
C LEU A 6 26.46 11.10 10.18
N THR A 7 26.07 12.37 10.22
CA THR A 7 26.66 13.36 11.12
C THR A 7 25.79 13.58 12.37
N ALA A 8 26.42 14.07 13.45
CA ALA A 8 25.72 14.31 14.71
C ALA A 8 24.54 15.29 14.50
N GLY A 9 23.35 14.92 14.99
CA GLY A 9 22.14 15.73 14.90
C GLY A 9 21.31 15.55 13.61
N GLU A 10 21.72 14.69 12.68
CA GLU A 10 20.97 14.48 11.43
C GLU A 10 19.65 13.72 11.60
N LEU A 11 19.58 12.81 12.58
CA LEU A 11 18.38 12.03 12.89
C LEU A 11 17.41 12.83 13.77
N ARG A 12 16.83 13.89 13.20
CA ARG A 12 15.97 14.86 13.92
C ARG A 12 14.47 14.61 13.80
N SER A 13 14.04 13.63 13.00
CA SER A 13 12.62 13.29 12.82
C SER A 13 12.30 11.98 13.51
N ARG A 14 11.11 11.87 14.11
CA ARG A 14 10.57 10.59 14.58
C ARG A 14 9.65 10.01 13.51
N ILE A 15 9.84 8.74 13.17
CA ILE A 15 8.98 7.97 12.26
C ILE A 15 8.36 6.83 13.05
N ARG A 16 7.03 6.72 12.99
CA ARG A 16 6.28 5.56 13.50
C ARG A 16 6.14 4.57 12.35
N VAL A 17 6.68 3.37 12.54
CA VAL A 17 6.52 2.25 11.61
C VAL A 17 5.31 1.44 12.07
N GLU A 18 4.42 1.14 11.13
CA GLU A 18 3.21 0.37 11.38
C GLU A 18 3.20 -0.88 10.50
N ALA A 19 2.60 -1.95 11.00
CA ALA A 19 2.36 -3.17 10.25
C ALA A 19 0.86 -3.31 9.96
N GLU A 20 0.54 -3.70 8.73
CA GLU A 20 -0.82 -4.04 8.33
C GLU A 20 -1.22 -5.37 8.97
N SER A 21 -2.38 -5.39 9.63
CA SER A 21 -3.08 -6.58 10.09
C SER A 21 -4.36 -6.76 9.28
N LYS A 22 -4.63 -7.98 8.81
CA LYS A 22 -5.83 -8.31 8.05
C LYS A 22 -6.71 -9.26 8.85
N VAL A 23 -7.91 -8.81 9.18
CA VAL A 23 -8.90 -9.60 9.94
C VAL A 23 -10.05 -9.99 9.00
N PRO A 24 -10.42 -11.29 8.91
CA PRO A 24 -11.58 -11.70 8.12
C PRO A 24 -12.85 -10.98 8.57
N ASN A 25 -13.61 -10.42 7.63
CA ASN A 25 -14.78 -9.58 7.94
C ASN A 25 -16.11 -10.36 7.97
N GLY A 26 -16.06 -11.69 7.86
CA GLY A 26 -17.24 -12.56 7.84
C GLY A 26 -18.06 -12.55 6.53
N GLN A 27 -17.68 -11.75 5.53
CA GLN A 27 -18.39 -11.63 4.23
C GLN A 27 -17.53 -12.08 3.04
N GLY A 28 -16.46 -12.85 3.31
CA GLY A 28 -15.51 -13.31 2.29
C GLY A 28 -14.41 -12.30 1.94
N GLY A 29 -14.30 -11.19 2.69
CA GLY A 29 -13.22 -10.21 2.57
C GLY A 29 -12.40 -10.04 3.86
N PHE A 30 -11.51 -9.07 3.85
CA PHE A 30 -10.69 -8.68 4.99
C PHE A 30 -10.88 -7.21 5.32
N THR A 31 -10.82 -6.89 6.60
CA THR A 31 -10.61 -5.53 7.10
C THR A 31 -9.14 -5.36 7.42
N SER A 32 -8.52 -4.30 6.88
CA SER A 32 -7.15 -3.92 7.21
C SER A 32 -7.13 -2.95 8.39
N ASP A 33 -6.22 -3.19 9.31
CA ASP A 33 -5.88 -2.28 10.41
C ASP A 33 -4.35 -2.07 10.46
N TRP A 34 -3.90 -0.98 11.05
CA TRP A 34 -2.47 -0.62 11.10
C TRP A 34 -2.03 -0.47 12.54
N SER A 35 -1.17 -1.39 12.99
CA SER A 35 -0.68 -1.43 14.36
C SER A 35 0.74 -0.89 14.46
N PRO A 36 1.06 -0.08 15.49
CA PRO A 36 2.41 0.43 15.69
C PRO A 36 3.39 -0.71 16.00
N VAL A 37 4.53 -0.69 15.33
CA VAL A 37 5.64 -1.64 15.55
C VAL A 37 6.75 -0.97 16.35
N VAL A 38 7.20 0.20 15.90
CA VAL A 38 8.33 0.90 16.53
C VAL A 38 8.32 2.39 16.17
N ILE A 39 8.96 3.21 17.00
CA ILE A 39 9.28 4.60 16.70
C ILE A 39 10.79 4.74 16.57
N VAL A 40 11.27 5.26 15.44
CA VAL A 40 12.70 5.42 15.14
C VAL A 40 13.04 6.88 14.85
N TRP A 41 14.29 7.25 15.10
CA TRP A 41 14.84 8.53 14.64
C TRP A 41 15.36 8.42 13.22
N ALA A 42 15.08 9.42 12.38
CA ALA A 42 15.38 9.41 10.96
C ALA A 42 15.74 10.81 10.42
N LYS A 43 16.45 10.83 9.29
CA LYS A 43 16.68 12.00 8.44
C LYS A 43 15.71 11.94 7.25
N LYS A 44 14.93 13.01 7.01
CA LYS A 44 14.09 13.14 5.82
C LYS A 44 14.94 13.67 4.66
N VAL A 45 14.96 12.96 3.54
CA VAL A 45 15.65 13.37 2.30
C VAL A 45 14.58 13.62 1.23
N PRO A 46 14.42 14.86 0.74
CA PRO A 46 13.45 15.14 -0.31
C PRO A 46 13.89 14.49 -1.63
N LEU A 47 12.90 14.06 -2.42
CA LEU A 47 13.13 13.63 -3.79
C LEU A 47 13.63 14.80 -4.64
N ARG A 48 14.56 14.54 -5.55
CA ARG A 48 15.02 15.48 -6.56
C ARG A 48 14.11 15.44 -7.79
N GLY A 49 14.02 16.54 -8.53
CA GLY A 49 13.08 16.68 -9.66
C GLY A 49 13.29 15.66 -10.79
N ASP A 50 14.49 15.11 -10.92
CA ASP A 50 14.86 14.06 -11.88
C ASP A 50 14.57 12.63 -11.40
N GLU A 51 14.31 12.45 -10.11
CA GLU A 51 13.84 11.19 -9.50
C GLU A 51 12.31 11.05 -9.68
N MET A 52 11.58 12.16 -9.61
CA MET A 52 10.10 12.19 -9.70
C MET A 52 9.56 11.68 -11.05
N THR A 53 10.27 11.95 -12.15
CA THR A 53 9.86 11.56 -13.50
C THR A 53 9.93 10.04 -13.74
N ARG A 54 10.73 9.30 -12.96
CA ARG A 54 10.86 7.84 -13.09
C ARG A 54 9.80 7.08 -12.28
N GLU A 55 9.14 7.73 -11.33
CA GLU A 55 8.16 7.11 -10.41
C GLU A 55 6.70 7.30 -10.84
N GLY A 56 6.43 8.08 -11.91
CA GLY A 56 5.08 8.29 -12.44
C GLY A 56 4.35 7.01 -12.83
N ASP A 57 5.07 5.92 -13.10
CA ASP A 57 4.53 4.58 -13.37
C ASP A 57 4.37 3.69 -12.12
N GLN A 58 4.97 4.06 -10.97
CA GLN A 58 4.94 3.25 -9.74
C GLN A 58 4.00 3.79 -8.67
N GLN A 59 3.60 5.07 -8.76
CA GLN A 59 2.59 5.67 -7.87
C GLN A 59 1.16 5.35 -8.35
N GLY A 60 0.85 4.07 -8.47
CA GLY A 60 -0.44 3.61 -8.98
C GLY A 60 -0.84 2.20 -8.57
N GLY A 61 -0.23 1.65 -7.51
CA GLY A 61 -0.56 0.33 -6.97
C GLY A 61 -1.82 0.31 -6.12
N ASN A 62 -2.94 0.86 -6.61
CA ASN A 62 -4.25 0.48 -6.09
C ASN A 62 -4.68 -0.76 -6.89
N PRO A 63 -4.67 -1.98 -6.33
CA PRO A 63 -5.11 -3.16 -7.07
C PRO A 63 -6.58 -2.98 -7.42
N ARG A 64 -6.85 -2.49 -8.63
CA ARG A 64 -8.16 -2.58 -9.26
C ARG A 64 -8.46 -4.07 -9.37
N VAL A 65 -9.28 -4.57 -8.44
CA VAL A 65 -9.88 -5.89 -8.53
C VAL A 65 -10.57 -5.95 -9.91
N PRO A 66 -10.20 -6.87 -10.81
CA PRO A 66 -10.89 -7.00 -12.08
C PRO A 66 -12.33 -7.37 -11.78
N ARG A 67 -13.29 -6.51 -12.12
CA ARG A 67 -14.70 -6.93 -12.22
C ARG A 67 -14.74 -7.97 -13.35
N GLY A 68 -14.85 -9.24 -12.98
CA GLY A 68 -15.09 -10.32 -13.93
C GLY A 68 -16.34 -10.05 -14.76
N PRO A 69 -16.41 -10.54 -16.00
CA PRO A 69 -17.56 -10.32 -16.86
C PRO A 69 -18.82 -10.91 -16.21
N GLY A 70 -19.86 -10.09 -16.11
CA GLY A 70 -21.16 -10.50 -15.60
C GLY A 70 -21.68 -11.70 -16.40
N ARG A 71 -21.72 -12.86 -15.76
CA ARG A 71 -22.53 -14.00 -16.23
C ARG A 71 -24.00 -13.56 -16.16
N GLN A 72 -24.54 -13.12 -17.30
CA GLN A 72 -25.98 -13.18 -17.52
C GLN A 72 -26.34 -14.67 -17.57
N HIS A 73 -26.89 -15.17 -16.46
CA HIS A 73 -27.55 -16.46 -16.45
C HIS A 73 -28.75 -16.38 -17.39
N GLN A 74 -28.62 -17.02 -18.55
CA GLN A 74 -29.76 -17.50 -19.32
C GLN A 74 -30.51 -18.51 -18.45
N GLY A 75 -31.66 -18.10 -17.92
CA GLY A 75 -32.63 -19.00 -17.31
C GLY A 75 -33.51 -19.58 -18.40
N ALA A 76 -33.11 -20.70 -19.00
CA ALA A 76 -34.01 -21.59 -19.71
C ALA A 76 -34.34 -22.77 -18.81
N ALA A 77 -35.60 -22.86 -18.36
CA ALA A 77 -36.24 -24.12 -17.97
C ALA A 77 -37.78 -23.95 -18.01
N ARG A 78 -38.41 -24.57 -19.03
CA ARG A 78 -39.79 -25.14 -18.97
C ARG A 78 -39.81 -26.30 -17.94
N PRO A 79 -40.92 -26.96 -17.54
CA PRO A 79 -42.31 -26.94 -18.06
C PRO A 79 -43.40 -26.89 -16.95
N GLY A 80 -44.67 -26.84 -17.37
CA GLY A 80 -45.88 -26.95 -16.54
C GLY A 80 -47.11 -26.66 -17.37
#